data_AF-A0A0K1E473-F1
#
_entry.id   AF-A0A0K1E473-F1
#
_cell.length_a   1.000
_cell.length_b   1.000
_cell.length_c   1.000
_cell.angle_alpha   90.00
_cell.angle_beta   90.00
_cell.angle_gamma   90.00
#
_symmetry.space_group_name_H-M   'P 1'
#
loop_
_entity.id
_entity.type
_entity.pdbx_description
1 polymer ?
#
loop_
_entity_poly.entity_id
_entity_poly.type
_entity_poly.pdbx_seq_one_letter_code
_entity_poly.pdbx_strand_id
1 'polypeptide(L)'
;MTKLTRSDLVKTAEHLIKPKLLAVLAVILAAVIIPIPPVGKPVEELVASGSFIVIEGVKIHYVDKGSGDKTFVLLHGFGASVFSWREVIQPLSRHGRVVALDRPGFGLTERADPTKTPYNPYTVGGGAILILRLMKTLNISKAVFIGHSAGAYTSLYIASKHQEAVEALVLIAPA
;
A
#
# COMPACT_ATOMS: atom_id res chain seq x y z
N MET A 1 -56.55 -22.16 -30.96
CA MET A 1 -55.28 -21.84 -30.26
C MET A 1 -54.12 -22.38 -31.08
N THR A 2 -53.38 -21.51 -31.76
CA THR A 2 -52.22 -21.89 -32.59
C THR A 2 -51.06 -22.25 -31.66
N LYS A 3 -50.55 -23.49 -31.72
CA LYS A 3 -49.42 -23.93 -30.88
C LYS A 3 -48.15 -23.23 -31.35
N LEU A 4 -47.47 -22.49 -30.45
CA LEU A 4 -46.14 -21.94 -30.74
C LEU A 4 -45.17 -23.08 -31.02
N THR A 5 -44.40 -22.93 -32.09
CA THR A 5 -43.34 -23.88 -32.44
C THR A 5 -42.06 -23.57 -31.67
N ARG A 6 -41.16 -24.55 -31.55
CA ARG A 6 -39.84 -24.36 -30.92
C ARG A 6 -39.04 -23.22 -31.58
N SER A 7 -39.17 -23.03 -32.90
CA SER A 7 -38.54 -21.93 -33.61
C SER A 7 -39.07 -20.56 -33.22
N ASP A 8 -40.37 -20.46 -32.91
CA ASP A 8 -40.99 -19.20 -32.48
C ASP A 8 -40.52 -18.79 -31.09
N LEU A 9 -40.34 -19.77 -30.20
CA LEU A 9 -39.77 -19.54 -28.86
C LEU A 9 -38.31 -19.09 -28.92
N VAL A 10 -37.50 -19.67 -29.80
CA VAL A 10 -36.08 -19.29 -29.98
C VAL A 10 -35.95 -17.87 -30.56
N LYS A 11 -36.73 -17.52 -31.59
CA LYS A 11 -36.72 -16.17 -32.17
C LYS A 11 -37.17 -15.12 -31.15
N THR A 12 -38.18 -15.45 -30.35
CA THR A 12 -38.66 -14.56 -29.28
C THR A 12 -37.59 -14.37 -28.19
N ALA A 13 -36.92 -15.45 -27.76
CA ALA A 13 -35.82 -15.38 -26.79
C ALA A 13 -34.64 -14.55 -27.34
N GLU A 14 -34.24 -14.73 -28.59
CA GLU A 14 -33.18 -13.92 -29.20
C GLU A 14 -33.55 -12.44 -29.28
N HIS A 15 -34.80 -12.13 -29.66
CA HIS A 15 -35.28 -10.74 -29.74
C HIS A 15 -35.35 -10.07 -28.37
N LEU A 16 -35.58 -10.84 -27.29
CA LEU A 16 -35.58 -10.35 -25.91
C LEU A 16 -34.16 -10.24 -25.30
N ILE A 17 -33.23 -11.13 -25.68
CA ILE A 17 -31.87 -11.19 -25.10
C ILE A 17 -30.90 -10.23 -25.79
N LYS A 18 -30.94 -10.13 -27.13
CA LYS A 18 -30.04 -9.26 -27.91
C LYS A 18 -30.05 -7.78 -27.47
N PRO A 19 -31.20 -7.10 -27.29
CA PRO A 19 -31.20 -5.70 -26.87
C PRO A 19 -30.67 -5.51 -25.44
N LYS A 20 -30.91 -6.47 -24.54
CA LYS A 20 -30.36 -6.43 -23.17
C LYS A 20 -28.84 -6.62 -23.17
N LEU A 21 -28.33 -7.53 -23.98
CA LEU A 21 -26.89 -7.76 -24.14
C LEU A 21 -26.20 -6.53 -24.75
N LEU A 22 -26.82 -5.91 -25.77
CA LEU A 22 -26.34 -4.67 -26.37
C LEU A 22 -26.35 -3.51 -25.36
N ALA A 23 -27.37 -3.40 -24.51
CA ALA A 23 -27.42 -2.39 -23.46
C ALA A 23 -26.31 -2.60 -22.42
N VAL A 24 -26.05 -3.84 -21.98
CA VAL A 24 -24.95 -4.15 -21.05
C VAL A 24 -23.59 -3.82 -21.67
N LEU A 25 -23.37 -4.21 -22.93
CA LEU A 25 -22.15 -3.86 -23.67
C LEU A 25 -21.99 -2.35 -23.81
N ALA A 26 -23.06 -1.62 -24.09
CA ALA A 26 -23.03 -0.16 -24.17
C ALA A 26 -22.69 0.49 -22.83
N VAL A 27 -23.20 -0.03 -21.71
CA VAL A 27 -22.84 0.44 -20.36
C VAL A 27 -21.37 0.17 -20.05
N ILE A 28 -20.86 -1.03 -20.38
CA ILE A 28 -19.44 -1.36 -20.21
C ILE A 28 -18.57 -0.44 -21.06
N LEU A 29 -18.93 -0.24 -22.33
CA LEU A 29 -18.20 0.62 -23.24
C LEU A 29 -18.23 2.09 -22.79
N ALA A 30 -19.39 2.57 -22.29
CA ALA A 30 -19.51 3.90 -21.70
C ALA A 30 -18.66 4.04 -20.44
N ALA A 31 -18.61 3.02 -19.56
CA ALA A 31 -17.75 3.03 -18.39
C ALA A 31 -16.25 3.03 -18.73
N VAL A 32 -15.87 2.53 -19.91
CA VAL A 32 -14.49 2.56 -20.42
C VAL A 32 -14.14 3.90 -21.08
N ILE A 33 -15.10 4.53 -21.76
CA ILE A 33 -14.88 5.77 -22.52
C ILE A 33 -15.06 7.02 -21.66
N ILE A 34 -15.90 6.98 -20.62
CA ILE A 34 -16.07 8.11 -19.70
C ILE A 34 -14.81 8.18 -18.83
N PRO A 35 -13.98 9.23 -18.97
CA PRO A 35 -12.82 9.38 -18.12
C PRO A 35 -13.31 9.57 -16.68
N ILE A 36 -12.91 8.64 -15.80
CA ILE A 36 -13.16 8.78 -14.38
C ILE A 36 -12.32 9.99 -13.93
N PRO A 37 -12.94 11.10 -13.48
CA PRO A 37 -12.18 12.22 -12.96
C PRO A 37 -11.30 11.70 -11.80
N PRO A 38 -10.05 12.18 -11.67
CA PRO A 38 -9.18 11.74 -10.59
C PRO A 38 -9.90 11.94 -9.25
N VAL A 39 -10.18 10.83 -8.56
CA VAL A 39 -10.81 10.85 -7.25
C VAL A 39 -9.72 11.07 -6.22
N GLY A 40 -9.69 12.27 -5.63
CA GLY A 40 -8.73 12.63 -4.60
C GLY A 40 -7.66 13.61 -5.07
N LYS A 41 -6.65 13.83 -4.23
CA LYS A 41 -5.52 14.70 -4.55
C LYS A 41 -4.67 14.09 -5.66
N PRO A 42 -4.09 14.89 -6.58
CA PRO A 42 -3.13 14.41 -7.56
C PRO A 42 -2.00 13.62 -6.88
N VAL A 43 -1.47 12.60 -7.54
CA VAL A 43 -0.33 11.81 -7.02
C VAL A 43 0.83 12.73 -6.66
N GLU A 44 1.00 13.81 -7.43
CA GLU A 44 1.99 14.86 -7.26
C GLU A 44 1.86 15.58 -5.90
N GLU A 45 0.64 15.77 -5.41
CA GLU A 45 0.37 16.40 -4.12
C GLU A 45 0.61 15.42 -2.95
N LEU A 46 0.39 14.12 -3.17
CA LEU A 46 0.78 13.06 -2.22
C LEU A 46 2.31 12.91 -2.17
N VAL A 47 2.97 12.96 -3.34
CA VAL A 47 4.42 12.98 -3.50
C VAL A 47 5.03 14.16 -2.76
N ALA A 48 4.42 15.34 -2.83
CA ALA A 48 4.92 16.55 -2.17
C ALA A 48 5.02 16.43 -0.63
N SER A 49 4.35 15.44 -0.03
CA SER A 49 4.38 15.21 1.41
C SER A 49 5.52 14.30 1.90
N GLY A 50 6.28 13.69 1.00
CA GLY A 50 7.35 12.74 1.31
C GLY A 50 8.56 12.81 0.38
N SER A 51 9.49 11.90 0.60
CA SER A 51 10.77 11.77 -0.10
C SER A 51 10.91 10.38 -0.69
N PHE A 52 11.83 10.23 -1.65
CA PHE A 52 12.19 8.94 -2.21
C PHE A 52 13.64 8.60 -1.91
N ILE A 53 13.92 7.32 -1.69
CA ILE A 53 15.26 6.80 -1.52
C ILE A 53 15.38 5.42 -2.15
N VAL A 54 16.52 5.12 -2.76
CA VAL A 54 16.77 3.80 -3.35
C VAL A 54 17.43 2.91 -2.32
N ILE A 55 16.81 1.77 -2.03
CA ILE A 55 17.34 0.73 -1.13
C ILE A 55 17.46 -0.56 -1.94
N GLU A 56 18.69 -1.02 -2.16
CA GLU A 56 18.97 -2.30 -2.84
C GLU A 56 18.22 -2.46 -4.18
N GLY A 57 18.19 -1.37 -4.96
CA GLY A 57 17.53 -1.33 -6.28
C GLY A 57 16.02 -1.06 -6.26
N VAL A 58 15.41 -0.82 -5.11
CA VAL A 58 13.98 -0.46 -5.00
C VAL A 58 13.83 1.00 -4.59
N LYS A 59 13.09 1.79 -5.37
CA LYS A 59 12.75 3.18 -5.02
C LYS A 59 11.62 3.21 -3.98
N ILE A 60 11.99 3.50 -2.74
CA ILE A 60 11.10 3.56 -1.57
C ILE A 60 10.61 4.99 -1.35
N HIS A 61 9.30 5.16 -1.27
CA HIS A 61 8.67 6.37 -0.76
C HIS A 61 8.60 6.32 0.77
N TYR A 62 8.97 7.42 1.42
CA TYR A 62 8.91 7.57 2.86
C TYR A 62 8.70 9.02 3.25
N VAL A 63 8.18 9.23 4.45
CA VAL A 63 8.11 10.53 5.13
C VAL A 63 9.09 10.50 6.29
N ASP A 64 9.84 11.58 6.45
CA ASP A 64 10.78 11.80 7.54
C ASP A 64 10.56 13.20 8.10
N LYS A 65 10.08 13.27 9.34
CA LYS A 65 9.60 14.51 9.93
C LYS A 65 9.99 14.65 11.39
N GLY A 66 10.30 15.86 11.81
CA GLY A 66 10.76 16.14 13.17
C GLY A 66 12.22 15.78 13.36
N SER A 67 12.69 15.92 14.60
CA SER A 67 14.07 15.66 15.00
C SER A 67 14.12 15.33 16.49
N GLY A 68 15.28 14.90 16.98
CA GLY A 68 15.51 14.57 18.39
C GLY A 68 16.02 13.15 18.58
N ASP A 69 16.27 12.80 19.84
CA ASP A 69 16.95 11.54 20.20
C ASP A 69 16.05 10.30 20.02
N LYS A 70 14.73 10.50 20.07
CA LYS A 70 13.75 9.43 19.83
C LYS A 70 13.38 9.38 18.37
N THR A 71 13.42 8.18 17.80
CA THR A 71 12.94 7.90 16.45
C THR A 71 11.75 6.94 16.50
N PHE A 72 10.66 7.29 15.81
CA PHE A 72 9.46 6.47 15.65
C PHE A 72 9.39 5.96 14.20
N VAL A 73 9.29 4.65 14.02
CA VAL A 73 9.13 4.02 12.70
C VAL A 73 7.71 3.50 12.56
N LEU A 74 6.94 4.06 11.61
CA LEU A 74 5.53 3.76 11.38
C LEU A 74 5.35 2.78 10.22
N LEU A 75 4.75 1.61 10.49
CA LEU A 75 4.54 0.55 9.51
C LEU A 75 3.04 0.31 9.24
N HIS A 76 2.60 0.61 8.02
CA HIS A 76 1.20 0.42 7.62
C HIS A 76 0.84 -1.07 7.35
N GLY A 77 -0.46 -1.35 7.38
CA GLY A 77 -1.04 -2.67 7.10
C GLY A 77 -1.13 -3.01 5.61
N PHE A 78 -1.67 -4.18 5.28
CA PHE A 78 -1.89 -4.60 3.89
C PHE A 78 -2.91 -3.68 3.20
N GLY A 79 -2.65 -3.28 1.96
CA GLY A 79 -3.55 -2.40 1.18
C GLY A 79 -3.53 -0.92 1.60
N ALA A 80 -2.69 -0.56 2.57
CA ALA A 80 -2.56 0.80 3.09
C ALA A 80 -1.30 1.51 2.54
N SER A 81 -1.00 2.69 3.05
CA SER A 81 0.20 3.48 2.73
C SER A 81 0.55 4.41 3.90
N VAL A 82 1.60 5.23 3.77
CA VAL A 82 1.92 6.34 4.67
C VAL A 82 0.70 7.23 4.93
N PHE A 83 -0.25 7.32 3.98
CA PHE A 83 -1.48 8.09 4.14
C PHE A 83 -2.32 7.68 5.36
N SER A 84 -2.24 6.41 5.79
CA SER A 84 -2.89 5.94 7.02
C SER A 84 -2.37 6.62 8.28
N TRP A 85 -1.15 7.16 8.24
CA TRP A 85 -0.48 7.83 9.34
C TRP A 85 -0.54 9.36 9.27
N ARG A 86 -1.22 9.96 8.28
CA ARG A 86 -1.20 11.42 8.04
C ARG A 86 -1.57 12.27 9.27
N GLU A 87 -2.54 11.80 10.06
CA GLU A 87 -3.01 12.49 11.28
C GLU A 87 -2.11 12.20 12.50
N VAL A 88 -1.21 11.21 12.40
CA VAL A 88 -0.31 10.77 13.46
C VAL A 88 1.07 11.41 13.31
N ILE A 89 1.58 11.53 12.08
CA ILE A 89 2.94 12.00 11.80
C ILE A 89 3.17 13.40 12.38
N GLN A 90 2.28 14.36 12.13
CA GLN A 90 2.49 15.74 12.57
C GLN A 90 2.49 15.89 14.09
N PRO A 91 1.50 15.36 14.85
CA PRO A 91 1.54 15.42 16.31
C PRO A 91 2.74 14.66 16.90
N LEU A 92 3.03 13.45 16.40
CA LEU A 92 4.10 12.61 16.94
C LEU A 92 5.49 13.22 16.69
N SER A 93 5.68 13.95 15.57
CA SER A 93 6.96 14.60 15.24
C SER A 93 7.40 15.68 16.23
N ARG A 94 6.49 16.13 17.11
CA ARG A 94 6.81 17.05 18.22
C ARG A 94 7.56 16.36 19.35
N HIS A 95 7.58 15.03 19.38
CA HIS A 95 8.19 14.21 20.42
C HIS A 95 9.46 13.47 19.95
N GLY A 96 9.83 13.62 18.69
CA GLY A 96 11.00 12.97 18.10
C GLY A 96 10.92 12.90 16.58
N ARG A 97 11.92 12.28 15.96
CA ARG A 97 11.93 12.02 14.52
C ARG A 97 10.92 10.92 14.18
N VAL A 98 10.10 11.14 13.17
CA VAL A 98 9.09 10.19 12.70
C VAL A 98 9.44 9.78 11.28
N VAL A 99 9.63 8.49 11.07
CA VAL A 99 9.85 7.88 9.76
C VAL A 99 8.69 6.94 9.44
N ALA A 100 7.95 7.22 8.38
CA ALA A 100 6.91 6.34 7.85
C ALA A 100 7.29 5.95 6.43
N LEU A 101 7.16 4.67 6.06
CA LEU A 101 7.44 4.24 4.69
C LEU A 101 6.23 3.57 4.04
N ASP A 102 6.17 3.69 2.71
CA ASP A 102 5.34 2.83 1.89
C ASP A 102 6.10 1.52 1.66
N ARG A 103 5.48 0.40 2.06
CA ARG A 103 6.06 -0.92 1.83
C ARG A 103 6.01 -1.27 0.34
N PRO A 104 6.93 -2.10 -0.17
CA PRO A 104 6.96 -2.51 -1.57
C PRO A 104 5.61 -3.01 -2.09
N GLY A 105 5.18 -2.46 -3.23
CA GLY A 105 3.90 -2.73 -3.86
C GLY A 105 2.71 -1.90 -3.35
N PHE A 106 2.93 -1.00 -2.39
CA PHE A 106 1.91 -0.12 -1.82
C PHE A 106 2.30 1.36 -1.90
N GLY A 107 1.29 2.23 -1.80
CA GLY A 107 1.47 3.67 -1.85
C GLY A 107 2.25 4.12 -3.09
N LEU A 108 3.29 4.91 -2.88
CA LEU A 108 4.15 5.45 -3.94
C LEU A 108 5.47 4.67 -4.09
N THR A 109 5.72 3.65 -3.26
CA THR A 109 6.91 2.80 -3.38
C THR A 109 6.82 1.92 -4.63
N GLU A 110 7.94 1.80 -5.32
CA GLU A 110 8.08 0.94 -6.49
C GLU A 110 7.67 -0.52 -6.21
N ARG A 111 7.08 -1.18 -7.21
CA ARG A 111 6.91 -2.63 -7.21
C ARG A 111 8.26 -3.28 -7.48
N ALA A 112 8.87 -3.82 -6.42
CA ALA A 112 10.12 -4.56 -6.53
C ALA A 112 9.94 -5.83 -7.37
N ASP A 113 10.91 -6.13 -8.22
CA ASP A 113 11.10 -7.43 -8.85
C ASP A 113 11.92 -8.32 -7.89
N PRO A 114 11.32 -9.35 -7.27
CA PRO A 114 12.01 -10.15 -6.25
C PRO A 114 13.18 -10.98 -6.83
N THR A 115 13.31 -11.08 -8.15
CA THR A 115 14.46 -11.74 -8.81
C THR A 115 15.68 -10.82 -8.95
N LYS A 116 15.47 -9.50 -8.80
CA LYS A 116 16.51 -8.46 -8.94
C LYS A 116 16.92 -7.82 -7.63
N THR A 117 16.30 -8.22 -6.52
CA THR A 117 16.65 -7.78 -5.17
C THR A 117 17.37 -8.89 -4.41
N PRO A 118 18.29 -8.56 -3.48
CA PRO A 118 19.05 -9.58 -2.72
C PRO A 118 18.19 -10.42 -1.76
N TYR A 119 16.93 -10.04 -1.56
CA TYR A 119 15.92 -10.76 -0.78
C TYR A 119 14.54 -10.43 -1.35
N ASN A 120 13.52 -11.24 -1.06
CA ASN A 120 12.15 -10.95 -1.49
C ASN A 120 11.46 -9.99 -0.49
N PRO A 121 11.25 -8.70 -0.83
CA PRO A 121 10.71 -7.71 0.10
C PRO A 121 9.22 -7.88 0.42
N TYR A 122 8.53 -8.78 -0.28
CA TYR A 122 7.12 -9.11 -0.02
C TYR A 122 6.95 -10.16 1.09
N THR A 123 8.03 -10.86 1.45
CA THR A 123 8.04 -11.73 2.64
C THR A 123 8.23 -10.88 3.90
N VAL A 124 7.80 -11.40 5.06
CA VAL A 124 7.97 -10.69 6.34
C VAL A 124 9.45 -10.42 6.64
N GLY A 125 10.30 -11.44 6.44
CA GLY A 125 11.75 -11.32 6.65
C GLY A 125 12.42 -10.35 5.68
N GLY A 126 12.09 -10.43 4.39
CA GLY A 126 12.62 -9.47 3.42
C GLY A 126 12.13 -8.04 3.66
N GLY A 127 10.86 -7.87 4.01
CA GLY A 127 10.33 -6.56 4.42
C GLY A 127 11.04 -5.99 5.65
N ALA A 128 11.34 -6.84 6.64
CA ALA A 128 12.14 -6.45 7.80
C ALA A 128 13.56 -6.00 7.42
N ILE A 129 14.25 -6.74 6.53
CA ILE A 129 15.58 -6.36 6.02
C ILE A 129 15.51 -5.00 5.31
N LEU A 130 14.52 -4.76 4.45
CA LEU A 130 14.34 -3.49 3.77
C LEU A 130 14.19 -2.33 4.75
N ILE A 131 13.38 -2.49 5.79
CA ILE A 131 13.15 -1.47 6.82
C ILE A 131 14.45 -1.19 7.59
N LEU A 132 15.20 -2.23 7.97
CA LEU A 132 16.49 -2.06 8.65
C LEU A 132 17.54 -1.40 7.75
N ARG A 133 17.52 -1.69 6.44
CA ARG A 133 18.39 -1.01 5.46
C ARG A 133 18.00 0.45 5.29
N LEU A 134 16.70 0.77 5.22
CA LEU A 134 16.21 2.14 5.23
C LEU A 134 16.69 2.89 6.50
N MET A 135 16.51 2.29 7.68
CA MET A 135 16.99 2.86 8.95
C MET A 135 18.49 3.13 8.91
N LYS A 136 19.30 2.17 8.47
CA LYS A 136 20.75 2.34 8.32
C LYS A 136 21.08 3.53 7.40
N THR A 137 20.44 3.62 6.24
CA THR A 137 20.67 4.72 5.28
C THR A 137 20.27 6.08 5.84
N LEU A 138 19.25 6.12 6.70
CA LEU A 138 18.78 7.32 7.39
C LEU A 138 19.54 7.62 8.70
N ASN A 139 20.61 6.88 8.98
CA ASN A 139 21.41 6.96 10.22
C ASN A 139 20.59 6.74 11.50
N ILE A 140 19.64 5.80 11.46
CA ILE A 140 18.82 5.38 12.59
C ILE A 140 19.34 4.03 13.08
N SER A 141 19.94 4.01 14.27
CA SER A 141 20.44 2.78 14.88
C SER A 141 19.36 2.05 15.68
N LYS A 142 18.44 2.79 16.32
CA LYS A 142 17.39 2.25 17.19
C LYS A 142 16.13 3.09 17.08
N ALA A 143 14.95 2.45 17.11
CA ALA A 143 13.68 3.14 17.00
C ALA A 143 12.54 2.47 17.80
N VAL A 144 11.51 3.24 18.11
CA VAL A 144 10.20 2.74 18.54
C VAL A 144 9.41 2.35 17.29
N PHE A 145 9.06 1.08 17.14
CA PHE A 145 8.25 0.63 16.01
C PHE A 145 6.77 0.71 16.34
N ILE A 146 6.01 1.35 15.48
CA ILE A 146 4.56 1.52 15.59
C ILE A 146 3.93 0.88 14.36
N GLY A 147 3.34 -0.29 14.52
CA GLY A 147 2.82 -1.09 13.41
C GLY A 147 1.31 -1.30 13.49
N HIS A 148 0.63 -1.26 12.34
CA HIS A 148 -0.78 -1.64 12.21
C HIS A 148 -0.94 -2.92 11.38
N SER A 149 -1.72 -3.90 11.85
CA SER A 149 -2.03 -5.15 11.12
C SER A 149 -0.76 -5.85 10.63
N ALA A 150 -0.61 -6.07 9.31
CA ALA A 150 0.60 -6.65 8.73
C ALA A 150 1.89 -5.87 9.08
N GLY A 151 1.82 -4.55 9.30
CA GLY A 151 2.96 -3.76 9.78
C GLY A 151 3.31 -4.03 11.25
N ALA A 152 2.32 -4.38 12.08
CA ALA A 152 2.55 -4.83 13.45
C ALA A 152 3.25 -6.19 13.46
N TYR A 153 2.83 -7.11 12.58
CA TYR A 153 3.49 -8.41 12.43
C TYR A 153 4.95 -8.27 11.96
N THR A 154 5.23 -7.38 11.01
CA THR A 154 6.61 -7.04 10.62
C THR A 154 7.41 -6.42 11.78
N SER A 155 6.81 -5.55 12.59
CA SER A 155 7.47 -4.96 13.77
C SER A 155 7.87 -6.03 14.80
N LEU A 156 6.96 -6.98 15.08
CA LEU A 156 7.23 -8.13 15.93
C LEU A 156 8.36 -9.00 15.37
N TYR A 157 8.35 -9.26 14.05
CA TYR A 157 9.41 -10.02 13.41
C TYR A 157 10.78 -9.34 13.60
N ILE A 158 10.87 -8.03 13.36
CA ILE A 158 12.09 -7.25 13.58
C ILE A 158 12.53 -7.39 15.04
N ALA A 159 11.65 -7.16 16.02
CA ALA A 159 12.00 -7.28 17.43
C ALA A 159 12.50 -8.68 17.83
N SER A 160 11.96 -9.73 17.21
CA SER A 160 12.36 -11.13 17.49
C SER A 160 13.72 -11.51 16.90
N LYS A 161 14.23 -10.77 15.91
CA LYS A 161 15.47 -11.10 15.18
C LYS A 161 16.57 -10.04 15.27
N HIS A 162 16.18 -8.79 15.57
CA HIS A 162 17.01 -7.59 15.51
C HIS A 162 16.69 -6.68 16.70
N GLN A 163 16.75 -7.23 17.91
CA GLN A 163 16.38 -6.53 19.15
C GLN A 163 17.25 -5.26 19.37
N GLU A 164 18.47 -5.23 18.86
CA GLU A 164 19.37 -4.07 18.90
C GLU A 164 18.79 -2.83 18.20
N ALA A 165 17.95 -3.03 17.19
CA ALA A 165 17.32 -1.96 16.42
C ALA A 165 16.01 -1.45 17.06
N VAL A 166 15.49 -2.14 18.09
CA VAL A 166 14.16 -1.86 18.66
C VAL A 166 14.28 -1.28 20.06
N GLU A 167 13.73 -0.09 20.26
CA GLU A 167 13.60 0.54 21.58
C GLU A 167 12.31 0.12 22.28
N ALA A 168 11.19 0.17 21.55
CA ALA A 168 9.88 -0.26 22.03
C ALA A 168 8.98 -0.64 20.85
N LEU A 169 7.86 -1.30 21.16
CA LEU A 169 6.84 -1.70 20.19
C LEU A 169 5.48 -1.10 20.57
N VAL A 170 4.76 -0.60 19.58
CA VAL A 170 3.34 -0.27 19.66
C VAL A 170 2.62 -1.04 18.56
N LEU A 171 1.72 -1.94 18.96
CA LEU A 171 1.04 -2.86 18.05
C LEU A 171 -0.45 -2.50 17.98
N ILE A 172 -0.92 -2.15 16.79
CA ILE A 172 -2.31 -1.74 16.55
C ILE A 172 -2.97 -2.83 15.70
N ALA A 173 -3.94 -3.53 16.27
CA ALA A 173 -4.67 -4.63 15.61
C ALA A 173 -3.73 -5.61 14.85
N PRO A 174 -2.76 -6.27 15.54
CA PRO A 174 -1.79 -7.15 14.89
C PRO A 174 -2.46 -8.34 14.21
N ALA A 175 -1.95 -8.69 13.03
CA ALA A 175 -2.40 -9.83 12.22
C ALA A 175 -1.70 -11.14 12.63
#